data_AF-A0A9W5E4Q5-F1
#
_entry.id   AF-A0A9W5E4Q5-F1
#
_cell.length_a   1.000
_cell.length_b   1.000
_cell.length_c   1.000
_cell.angle_alpha   90.00
_cell.angle_beta   90.00
_cell.angle_gamma   90.00
#
_symmetry.space_group_name_H-M   'P 1'
#
loop_
_entity.id
_entity.type
_entity.pdbx_description
1 polymer ?
#
loop_
_entity_poly.entity_id
_entity_poly.type
_entity_poly.pdbx_seq_one_letter_code
_entity_poly.pdbx_strand_id
1 'polypeptide(L)'
;MNKKLLASLLCSTFLFGVSACSSHDAPAKNEQATSKKTENDKLSNKDSQKELPTNVDSSDVYMSMGSAESLDVLGTGEVKAQGVFKVLDIAVYNRKEEPITLDINNFKLIDGFGREYHISNEYQSVLKAANISTFKFNIVNPNESSEGNIVFDVPKNTQGLTLKINNDKLDKELQLKVE
;
A
#
# COMPACT_ATOMS: atom_id res chain seq x y z
N MET A 1 3.52 -54.50 10.02
CA MET A 1 2.24 -55.15 9.70
C MET A 1 1.52 -55.47 11.01
N ASN A 2 0.45 -54.77 11.32
CA ASN A 2 -0.60 -55.22 12.24
C ASN A 2 -1.91 -54.58 11.76
N LYS A 3 -2.80 -55.43 11.27
CA LYS A 3 -4.18 -55.10 10.92
C LYS A 3 -5.02 -55.26 12.19
N LYS A 4 -6.07 -54.43 12.35
CA LYS A 4 -7.48 -54.82 12.51
C LYS A 4 -8.30 -53.69 13.17
N LEU A 5 -9.31 -53.18 12.44
CA LEU A 5 -10.77 -53.18 12.75
C LEU A 5 -11.19 -52.08 13.75
N LEU A 6 -12.31 -51.35 13.68
CA LEU A 6 -13.61 -51.36 12.95
C LEU A 6 -14.20 -49.92 13.16
N ALA A 7 -14.84 -49.28 12.17
CA ALA A 7 -16.31 -49.08 12.04
C ALA A 7 -17.03 -48.65 13.35
N SER A 8 -17.99 -47.73 13.45
CA SER A 8 -18.91 -46.99 12.58
C SER A 8 -19.82 -46.20 13.56
N LEU A 9 -20.38 -45.03 13.20
CA LEU A 9 -21.84 -44.79 13.23
C LEU A 9 -22.19 -43.32 12.93
N LEU A 10 -23.11 -43.16 11.98
CA LEU A 10 -23.90 -41.95 11.72
C LEU A 10 -24.97 -41.74 12.79
N CYS A 11 -25.39 -40.48 12.99
CA CYS A 11 -26.77 -40.11 13.37
C CYS A 11 -26.98 -38.64 12.98
N SER A 12 -27.62 -38.33 11.85
CA SER A 12 -29.07 -38.23 11.62
C SER A 12 -29.72 -36.97 12.23
N THR A 13 -30.36 -36.25 11.33
CA THR A 13 -31.11 -35.00 11.40
C THR A 13 -32.29 -35.00 12.38
N PHE A 14 -32.61 -33.81 12.93
CA PHE A 14 -33.93 -33.48 13.45
C PHE A 14 -34.45 -32.21 12.75
N LEU A 15 -35.55 -32.38 12.02
CA LEU A 15 -36.43 -31.33 11.48
C LEU A 15 -37.71 -31.35 12.30
N PHE A 16 -38.18 -30.19 12.77
CA PHE A 16 -39.61 -29.93 13.01
C PHE A 16 -39.91 -28.45 12.75
N GLY A 17 -40.75 -28.18 11.74
CA GLY A 17 -41.63 -27.00 11.69
C GLY A 17 -42.73 -27.14 12.75
N VAL A 18 -43.69 -26.25 12.98
CA VAL A 18 -44.37 -25.16 12.26
C VAL A 18 -45.13 -24.38 13.34
N SER A 19 -45.45 -23.10 13.16
CA SER A 19 -46.85 -22.62 13.18
C SER A 19 -46.91 -21.08 13.07
N ALA A 20 -47.79 -20.61 12.20
CA ALA A 20 -48.20 -19.21 12.07
C ALA A 20 -49.47 -18.97 12.90
N CYS A 21 -49.61 -17.77 13.49
CA CYS A 21 -50.89 -17.06 13.61
C CYS A 21 -50.64 -15.60 14.00
N SER A 22 -51.25 -14.72 13.22
CA SER A 22 -51.27 -13.26 13.31
C SER A 22 -52.32 -12.76 14.30
N SER A 23 -52.03 -11.66 15.01
CA SER A 23 -53.02 -10.65 15.37
C SER A 23 -52.34 -9.30 15.63
N HIS A 24 -52.92 -8.26 15.04
CA HIS A 24 -52.57 -6.84 15.16
C HIS A 24 -52.89 -6.30 16.55
N ASP A 25 -52.05 -5.42 17.09
CA ASP A 25 -52.43 -4.06 17.47
C ASP A 25 -51.23 -3.30 18.08
N ALA A 26 -50.94 -2.13 17.50
CA ALA A 26 -50.11 -1.09 18.12
C ALA A 26 -51.06 -0.02 18.69
N PRO A 27 -50.68 0.75 19.72
CA PRO A 27 -49.80 1.89 19.45
C PRO A 27 -48.77 2.21 20.53
N ALA A 28 -47.80 3.03 20.09
CA ALA A 28 -46.66 3.55 20.84
C ALA A 28 -47.03 4.51 21.98
N LYS A 29 -46.23 4.47 23.06
CA LYS A 29 -45.66 5.62 23.77
C LYS A 29 -44.78 5.13 24.91
N ASN A 30 -43.51 5.53 24.96
CA ASN A 30 -42.92 5.91 26.25
C ASN A 30 -41.75 6.89 26.11
N GLU A 31 -41.76 7.85 27.03
CA GLU A 31 -40.83 8.96 27.18
C GLU A 31 -39.60 8.53 28.01
N GLN A 32 -38.42 8.97 27.54
CA GLN A 32 -37.36 9.67 28.28
C GLN A 32 -36.94 9.24 29.70
N ALA A 33 -35.66 8.82 29.84
CA ALA A 33 -34.88 8.95 31.08
C ALA A 33 -33.35 9.09 30.82
N THR A 34 -32.93 10.33 30.57
CA THR A 34 -31.81 11.12 31.16
C THR A 34 -30.60 10.46 31.88
N SER A 35 -29.38 10.73 31.36
CA SER A 35 -28.08 11.13 31.99
C SER A 35 -27.34 10.18 32.97
N LYS A 36 -26.00 10.12 33.09
CA LYS A 36 -24.95 11.17 33.05
C LYS A 36 -23.51 10.60 33.04
N LYS A 37 -22.60 11.31 32.34
CA LYS A 37 -21.14 11.59 32.54
C LYS A 37 -20.10 10.49 32.84
N THR A 38 -18.98 10.54 32.11
CA THR A 38 -17.62 10.75 32.66
C THR A 38 -16.73 11.42 31.61
N GLU A 39 -15.86 12.32 32.08
CA GLU A 39 -15.00 13.30 31.42
C GLU A 39 -13.54 12.95 31.76
N ASN A 40 -12.58 13.16 30.84
CA ASN A 40 -11.13 13.40 31.03
C ASN A 40 -10.49 13.49 29.63
N ASP A 41 -10.23 14.67 29.06
CA ASP A 41 -9.15 15.65 29.31
C ASP A 41 -7.86 15.40 28.46
N LYS A 42 -7.85 16.06 27.29
CA LYS A 42 -6.82 16.97 26.75
C LYS A 42 -5.32 16.66 26.97
N LEU A 43 -4.60 16.40 25.87
CA LEU A 43 -3.23 16.87 25.53
C LEU A 43 -2.85 16.15 24.21
N SER A 44 -2.22 16.71 23.18
CA SER A 44 -1.79 18.06 22.82
C SER A 44 -1.26 17.93 21.38
N ASN A 45 -1.43 18.99 20.60
CA ASN A 45 -0.83 19.19 19.28
C ASN A 45 0.61 18.65 19.15
N LYS A 46 0.89 17.98 18.03
CA LYS A 46 2.07 18.31 17.23
C LYS A 46 1.77 18.12 15.75
N ASP A 47 1.60 19.26 15.13
CA ASP A 47 1.88 19.58 13.74
C ASP A 47 2.83 18.58 13.06
N SER A 48 2.35 18.00 11.98
CA SER A 48 3.21 17.67 10.86
C SER A 48 2.46 18.12 9.64
N GLN A 49 2.58 19.42 9.32
CA GLN A 49 2.74 19.83 7.94
C GLN A 49 3.64 18.81 7.24
N LYS A 50 3.02 17.87 6.54
CA LYS A 50 3.69 17.11 5.51
C LYS A 50 3.72 18.00 4.27
N GLU A 51 4.57 19.00 4.28
CA GLU A 51 5.17 19.45 3.02
C GLU A 51 6.06 18.27 2.57
N LEU A 52 6.06 17.78 1.33
CA LEU A 52 5.84 18.41 0.03
C LEU A 52 5.18 17.40 -0.95
N PRO A 53 4.47 17.84 -1.99
CA PRO A 53 4.65 17.26 -3.31
C PRO A 53 5.83 17.98 -3.97
N THR A 54 6.96 17.31 -4.09
CA THR A 54 8.00 17.74 -5.05
C THR A 54 7.47 17.38 -6.44
N ASN A 55 6.48 18.14 -6.93
CA ASN A 55 5.94 17.96 -8.28
C ASN A 55 7.07 18.24 -9.27
N VAL A 56 7.57 17.20 -9.91
CA VAL A 56 8.37 17.37 -11.11
C VAL A 56 7.47 17.05 -12.29
N ASP A 57 7.16 18.11 -13.02
CA ASP A 57 6.31 18.11 -14.20
C ASP A 57 7.19 17.75 -15.40
N SER A 58 6.88 16.65 -16.11
CA SER A 58 7.34 16.41 -17.49
C SER A 58 6.19 16.62 -18.46
N SER A 59 5.85 17.89 -18.68
CA SER A 59 4.87 18.48 -19.58
C SER A 59 3.42 18.01 -19.46
N ASP A 60 3.16 16.75 -19.13
CA ASP A 60 1.83 16.20 -18.78
C ASP A 60 1.93 14.85 -18.02
N VAL A 61 3.08 14.51 -17.46
CA VAL A 61 3.21 13.37 -16.52
C VAL A 61 3.76 13.88 -15.20
N TYR A 62 3.11 13.48 -14.11
CA TYR A 62 3.43 13.92 -12.76
C TYR A 62 3.86 12.74 -11.92
N MET A 63 4.88 12.94 -11.10
CA MET A 63 5.26 12.01 -10.05
C MET A 63 5.14 12.69 -8.70
N SER A 64 4.62 11.98 -7.72
CA SER A 64 4.60 12.39 -6.31
C SER A 64 5.06 11.23 -5.42
N MET A 65 5.45 11.56 -4.19
CA MET A 65 5.83 10.58 -3.16
C MET A 65 5.03 10.85 -1.89
N GLY A 66 4.40 9.78 -1.42
CA GLY A 66 3.75 9.70 -0.12
C GLY A 66 4.82 9.61 0.96
N SER A 67 5.45 8.46 1.12
CA SER A 67 6.46 8.21 2.16
C SER A 67 7.76 7.68 1.56
N ALA A 68 8.84 7.87 2.32
CA ALA A 68 10.14 7.28 2.06
C ALA A 68 10.65 6.66 3.36
N GLU A 69 10.55 5.34 3.47
CA GLU A 69 10.93 4.59 4.67
C GLU A 69 12.27 3.89 4.48
N SER A 70 13.01 3.76 5.57
CA SER A 70 14.26 2.99 5.62
C SER A 70 14.07 1.79 6.55
N LEU A 71 14.23 0.58 6.03
CA LEU A 71 13.99 -0.66 6.76
C LEU A 71 15.22 -1.57 6.70
N ASP A 72 15.57 -2.21 7.81
CA ASP A 72 16.61 -3.25 7.83
C ASP A 72 16.10 -4.61 7.31
N VAL A 73 14.77 -4.82 7.35
CA VAL A 73 14.11 -6.06 6.98
C VAL A 73 12.80 -5.81 6.22
N LEU A 74 12.39 -6.77 5.39
CA LEU A 74 11.07 -6.79 4.73
C LEU A 74 10.24 -8.01 5.17
N GLY A 75 8.94 -7.95 4.89
CA GLY A 75 8.01 -9.04 5.17
C GLY A 75 7.75 -9.20 6.66
N THR A 76 7.79 -10.45 7.13
CA THR A 76 7.69 -10.75 8.57
C THR A 76 9.04 -10.68 9.29
N GLY A 77 10.08 -10.17 8.63
CA GLY A 77 11.44 -10.00 9.17
C GLY A 77 12.47 -11.01 8.66
N GLU A 78 12.09 -11.91 7.76
CA GLU A 78 12.93 -12.98 7.22
C GLU A 78 13.89 -12.50 6.11
N VAL A 79 13.55 -11.42 5.41
CA VAL A 79 14.40 -10.86 4.35
C VAL A 79 15.17 -9.67 4.89
N LYS A 80 16.49 -9.79 4.95
CA LYS A 80 17.40 -8.74 5.44
C LYS A 80 18.00 -7.96 4.28
N ALA A 81 18.14 -6.65 4.46
CA ALA A 81 18.87 -5.82 3.51
C ALA A 81 20.36 -6.19 3.49
N GLN A 82 20.98 -6.11 2.31
CA GLN A 82 22.43 -6.09 2.18
C GLN A 82 23.00 -4.79 2.76
N GLY A 83 22.34 -3.66 2.48
CA GLY A 83 22.58 -2.39 3.14
C GLY A 83 21.39 -1.97 3.99
N VAL A 84 20.48 -1.21 3.39
CA VAL A 84 19.20 -0.76 3.96
C VAL A 84 18.17 -0.70 2.84
N PHE A 85 16.96 -1.18 3.10
CA PHE A 85 15.87 -1.02 2.14
C PHE A 85 15.36 0.42 2.15
N LYS A 86 15.19 1.00 0.97
CA LYS A 86 14.44 2.24 0.76
C LYS A 86 13.10 1.86 0.14
N VAL A 87 12.02 2.00 0.93
CA VAL A 87 10.65 1.73 0.49
C VAL A 87 9.97 3.07 0.23
N LEU A 88 9.65 3.34 -1.03
CA LEU A 88 9.10 4.62 -1.48
C LEU A 88 7.65 4.39 -1.93
N ASP A 89 6.71 5.05 -1.26
CA ASP A 89 5.31 5.11 -1.72
C ASP A 89 5.18 6.22 -2.75
N ILE A 90 4.95 5.86 -4.01
CA ILE A 90 4.94 6.79 -5.13
C ILE A 90 3.65 6.72 -5.93
N ALA A 91 3.34 7.81 -6.62
CA ALA A 91 2.28 7.87 -7.63
C ALA A 91 2.82 8.47 -8.92
N VAL A 92 2.43 7.91 -10.06
CA VAL A 92 2.68 8.46 -11.40
C VAL A 92 1.34 8.69 -12.08
N TYR A 93 1.04 9.94 -12.41
CA TYR A 93 -0.21 10.37 -13.03
C TYR A 93 0.02 10.79 -14.47
N ASN A 94 -0.77 10.23 -15.40
CA ASN A 94 -0.70 10.54 -16.82
C ASN A 94 -1.79 11.55 -17.21
N ARG A 95 -1.40 12.78 -17.53
CA ARG A 95 -2.30 13.83 -18.07
C ARG A 95 -2.22 13.95 -19.59
N LYS A 96 -1.39 13.16 -20.27
CA LYS A 96 -1.32 13.13 -21.74
C LYS A 96 -2.63 12.58 -22.31
N GLU A 97 -2.90 12.90 -23.58
CA GLU A 97 -4.02 12.32 -24.34
C GLU A 97 -3.77 10.86 -24.76
N GLU A 98 -2.53 10.38 -24.61
CA GLU A 98 -2.09 9.03 -24.97
C GLU A 98 -1.70 8.21 -23.73
N PRO A 99 -1.84 6.88 -23.76
CA PRO A 99 -1.34 6.03 -22.68
C PRO A 99 0.19 6.03 -22.60
N ILE A 100 0.71 5.90 -21.38
CA ILE A 100 2.13 5.64 -21.12
C ILE A 100 2.32 4.22 -20.58
N THR A 101 3.44 3.58 -20.91
CA THR A 101 3.79 2.27 -20.33
C THR A 101 4.85 2.49 -19.27
N LEU A 102 4.60 2.04 -18.04
CA LEU A 102 5.58 2.09 -16.95
C LEU A 102 6.16 0.69 -16.75
N ASP A 103 7.45 0.55 -17.04
CA ASP A 103 8.23 -0.64 -16.78
C ASP A 103 9.13 -0.44 -15.56
N ILE A 104 9.44 -1.52 -14.85
CA ILE A 104 10.32 -1.50 -13.68
C ILE A 104 11.70 -0.86 -13.99
N ASN A 105 12.22 -1.04 -15.20
CA ASN A 105 13.51 -0.50 -15.62
C ASN A 105 13.48 1.01 -15.90
N ASN A 106 12.29 1.62 -15.98
CA ASN A 106 12.18 3.07 -16.09
C ASN A 106 12.60 3.76 -14.78
N PHE A 107 12.56 3.05 -13.65
CA PHE A 107 12.79 3.61 -12.33
C PHE A 107 14.20 3.32 -11.84
N LYS A 108 14.89 4.36 -11.39
CA LYS A 108 16.20 4.26 -10.76
C LYS A 108 16.27 5.14 -9.54
N LEU A 109 16.93 4.65 -8.50
CA LEU A 109 17.30 5.49 -7.36
C LEU A 109 18.75 5.91 -7.53
N ILE A 110 19.03 7.21 -7.49
CA ILE A 110 20.37 7.78 -7.66
C ILE A 110 20.81 8.42 -6.35
N ASP A 111 22.06 8.23 -5.94
CA ASP A 111 22.60 8.94 -4.77
C ASP A 111 23.36 10.22 -5.12
N GLY A 112 23.81 10.95 -4.09
CA GLY A 112 24.55 12.20 -4.25
C GLY A 112 25.90 12.06 -4.97
N PHE A 113 26.39 10.83 -5.19
CA PHE A 113 27.60 10.56 -5.96
C PHE A 113 27.30 10.09 -7.40
N GLY A 114 26.02 9.99 -7.78
CA GLY A 114 25.59 9.55 -9.10
C GLY A 114 25.56 8.04 -9.30
N ARG A 115 25.63 7.23 -8.23
CA ARG A 115 25.49 5.76 -8.35
C ARG A 115 24.02 5.40 -8.54
N GLU A 116 23.75 4.45 -9.43
CA GLU A 116 22.39 4.00 -9.73
C GLU A 116 22.05 2.71 -8.97
N TYR A 117 20.84 2.65 -8.44
CA TYR A 117 20.25 1.46 -7.82
C TYR A 117 18.94 1.11 -8.51
N HIS A 118 18.69 -0.19 -8.66
CA HIS A 118 17.56 -0.73 -9.39
C HIS A 118 16.59 -1.43 -8.45
N ILE A 119 15.32 -1.45 -8.84
CA ILE A 119 14.27 -2.18 -8.13
C ILE A 119 14.51 -3.69 -8.29
N SER A 120 14.36 -4.45 -7.20
CA SER A 120 14.40 -5.91 -7.23
C SER A 120 12.99 -6.52 -7.25
N ASN A 121 12.70 -7.35 -8.26
CA ASN A 121 11.44 -8.12 -8.35
C ASN A 121 11.23 -9.06 -7.15
N GLU A 122 12.31 -9.55 -6.56
CA GLU A 122 12.27 -10.40 -5.37
C GLU A 122 11.72 -9.62 -4.17
N TYR A 123 12.27 -8.43 -3.89
CA TYR A 123 11.84 -7.60 -2.78
C TYR A 123 10.42 -7.04 -2.99
N GLN A 124 10.04 -6.75 -4.23
CA GLN A 124 8.66 -6.42 -4.58
C GLN A 124 7.68 -7.56 -4.25
N SER A 125 8.07 -8.80 -4.55
CA SER A 125 7.25 -9.99 -4.23
C SER A 125 7.09 -10.18 -2.72
N VAL A 126 8.12 -9.86 -1.93
CA VAL A 126 8.06 -9.90 -0.45
C VAL A 126 7.07 -8.86 0.08
N LEU A 127 7.12 -7.62 -0.40
CA LEU A 127 6.14 -6.59 -0.04
C LEU A 127 4.70 -7.06 -0.34
N LYS A 128 4.48 -7.62 -1.54
CA LYS A 128 3.18 -8.14 -1.95
C LYS A 128 2.70 -9.29 -1.05
N ALA A 129 3.58 -10.22 -0.70
CA ALA A 129 3.26 -11.34 0.20
C ALA A 129 2.91 -10.85 1.62
N ALA A 130 3.49 -9.73 2.05
CA ALA A 130 3.18 -9.06 3.31
C ALA A 130 1.90 -8.20 3.26
N ASN A 131 1.13 -8.25 2.16
CA ASN A 131 -0.05 -7.40 1.92
C ASN A 131 0.26 -5.89 1.91
N ILE A 132 1.51 -5.51 1.61
CA ILE A 132 1.89 -4.12 1.36
C ILE A 132 1.60 -3.81 -0.11
N SER A 133 0.94 -2.69 -0.38
CA SER A 133 0.62 -2.25 -1.75
C SER A 133 1.91 -2.04 -2.54
N THR A 134 2.06 -2.71 -3.68
CA THR A 134 3.23 -2.56 -4.57
C THR A 134 2.85 -1.74 -5.79
N PHE A 135 3.79 -0.92 -6.26
CA PHE A 135 3.58 -0.12 -7.46
C PHE A 135 3.24 -1.00 -8.66
N LYS A 136 2.26 -0.57 -9.45
CA LYS A 136 1.80 -1.34 -10.61
C LYS A 136 2.60 -0.90 -11.84
N PHE A 137 3.49 -1.76 -12.31
CA PHE A 137 4.16 -1.58 -13.60
C PHE A 137 3.21 -2.03 -14.71
N ASN A 138 2.60 -1.08 -15.39
CA ASN A 138 1.53 -1.31 -16.36
C ASN A 138 1.40 -0.16 -17.37
N ILE A 139 0.41 -0.28 -18.24
CA ILE A 139 -0.08 0.84 -19.04
C ILE A 139 -0.95 1.75 -18.15
N VAL A 140 -0.68 3.05 -18.18
CA VAL A 140 -1.46 4.09 -17.50
C VAL A 140 -2.18 4.93 -18.56
N ASN A 141 -3.51 4.86 -18.59
CA ASN A 141 -4.31 5.59 -19.58
C ASN A 141 -4.33 7.10 -19.28
N PRO A 142 -4.80 7.92 -20.24
CA PRO A 142 -5.07 9.33 -20.02
C PRO A 142 -5.94 9.57 -18.78
N ASN A 143 -5.50 10.51 -17.94
CA ASN A 143 -6.12 10.92 -16.68
C ASN A 143 -6.21 9.82 -15.61
N GLU A 144 -5.36 8.78 -15.67
CA GLU A 144 -5.22 7.75 -14.64
C GLU A 144 -3.87 7.83 -13.91
N SER A 145 -3.79 7.17 -12.75
CA SER A 145 -2.56 7.00 -11.99
C SER A 145 -2.19 5.52 -11.82
N SER A 146 -0.88 5.27 -11.71
CA SER A 146 -0.34 4.07 -11.06
C SER A 146 0.30 4.46 -9.74
N GLU A 147 0.09 3.68 -8.70
CA GLU A 147 0.45 4.00 -7.32
C GLU A 147 0.90 2.76 -6.56
N GLY A 148 1.75 2.96 -5.56
CA GLY A 148 2.15 1.94 -4.60
C GLY A 148 3.63 2.01 -4.25
N ASN A 149 4.07 1.05 -3.43
CA ASN A 149 5.44 1.03 -2.94
C ASN A 149 6.41 0.47 -3.99
N ILE A 150 7.57 1.12 -4.09
CA ILE A 150 8.76 0.57 -4.73
C ILE A 150 9.88 0.38 -3.72
N VAL A 151 10.71 -0.65 -3.91
CA VAL A 151 11.78 -0.99 -2.98
C VAL A 151 13.13 -1.13 -3.67
N PHE A 152 14.13 -0.49 -3.05
CA PHE A 152 15.55 -0.59 -3.40
C PHE A 152 16.33 -1.10 -2.20
N ASP A 153 17.41 -1.85 -2.44
CA ASP A 153 18.43 -2.12 -1.42
C ASP A 153 19.65 -1.27 -1.76
N VAL A 154 20.02 -0.37 -0.85
CA VAL A 154 21.13 0.56 -1.03
C VAL A 154 22.13 0.41 0.10
N PRO A 155 23.43 0.71 -0.11
CA PRO A 155 24.42 0.71 0.97
C PRO A 155 23.98 1.53 2.18
N LYS A 156 24.35 1.09 3.38
CA LYS A 156 24.12 1.87 4.60
C LYS A 156 24.77 3.25 4.47
N ASN A 157 24.09 4.27 5.00
CA ASN A 157 24.52 5.68 4.96
C ASN A 157 24.59 6.29 3.56
N THR A 158 23.89 5.73 2.57
CA THR A 158 23.67 6.42 1.29
C THR A 158 22.87 7.71 1.54
N GLN A 159 23.30 8.81 0.92
CA GLN A 159 22.73 10.16 1.10
C GLN A 159 22.45 10.82 -0.25
N GLY A 160 21.60 11.85 -0.24
CA GLY A 160 21.29 12.65 -1.43
C GLY A 160 20.48 11.86 -2.46
N LEU A 161 19.59 11.00 -1.97
CA LEU A 161 18.82 10.09 -2.81
C LEU A 161 17.79 10.86 -3.66
N THR A 162 17.75 10.52 -4.94
CA THR A 162 16.80 11.04 -5.93
C THR A 162 16.22 9.88 -6.73
N LEU A 163 14.90 9.72 -6.70
CA LEU A 163 14.20 8.79 -7.58
C LEU A 163 14.09 9.42 -8.97
N LYS A 164 14.43 8.65 -10.00
CA LYS A 164 14.33 9.04 -11.40
C LYS A 164 13.43 8.10 -12.18
N ILE A 165 12.63 8.68 -13.07
CA ILE A 165 11.87 7.93 -14.07
C ILE A 165 12.31 8.40 -15.45
N ASN A 166 12.87 7.47 -16.23
CA ASN A 166 13.18 7.67 -17.63
C ASN A 166 12.38 6.68 -18.48
N ASN A 167 11.60 7.23 -19.40
CA ASN A 167 10.70 6.50 -20.28
C ASN A 167 10.64 7.24 -21.62
N ASP A 168 10.55 6.50 -22.72
CA ASP A 168 10.57 7.03 -24.09
C ASP A 168 9.36 7.93 -24.42
N LYS A 169 8.27 7.82 -23.64
CA LYS A 169 7.07 8.66 -23.76
C LYS A 169 7.11 9.91 -22.88
N LEU A 170 8.16 10.09 -22.07
CA LEU A 170 8.37 11.30 -21.29
C LEU A 170 9.18 12.32 -22.09
N ASP A 171 8.70 13.56 -22.15
CA ASP A 171 9.41 14.65 -22.83
C ASP A 171 10.74 14.99 -22.12
N LYS A 172 10.81 14.72 -20.82
CA LYS A 172 12.02 14.79 -20.00
C LYS A 172 11.96 13.79 -18.85
N GLU A 173 13.14 13.46 -18.34
CA GLU A 173 13.27 12.65 -17.13
C GLU A 173 12.54 13.31 -15.95
N LEU A 174 11.73 12.52 -15.25
CA LEU A 174 11.14 12.93 -13.97
C LEU A 174 12.11 12.62 -12.84
N GLN A 175 12.26 13.54 -11.90
CA GLN A 175 13.16 13.39 -10.77
C GLN A 175 12.45 13.77 -9.47
N LEU A 176 12.68 13.04 -8.40
CA LEU A 176 12.07 13.30 -7.11
C LEU A 176 13.09 13.12 -6.01
N LYS A 177 13.39 14.20 -5.28
CA LYS A 177 14.28 14.14 -4.13
C LYS A 177 13.63 13.30 -3.03
N VAL A 178 14.36 12.33 -2.51
CA VAL A 178 13.89 11.42 -1.45
C VAL A 178 14.22 11.97 -0.05
N GLU A 179 15.33 12.71 0.06
CA GLU A 179 15.90 13.28 1.29
C GLU A 179 16.43 14.69 1.02
#